data_AF-A0A7C3CQW0-F1
#
_entry.id   AF-A0A7C3CQW0-F1
#
_cell.length_a   1.000
_cell.length_b   1.000
_cell.length_c   1.000
_cell.angle_alpha   90.00
_cell.angle_beta   90.00
_cell.angle_gamma   90.00
#
_symmetry.space_group_name_H-M   'P 1'
#
loop_
_entity.id
_entity.type
_entity.pdbx_description
1 polymer ?
#
loop_
_entity_poly.entity_id
_entity_poly.type
_entity_poly.pdbx_seq_one_letter_code
_entity_poly.pdbx_strand_id
1 'polypeptide(L)' 'MSTQPSKTLETFPNPNPERDFTIRIDIPEFTCLCPKTGQPDFATFQIEYIADQLCVEL' A
#
# COMPACT_ATOMS: atom_id res chain seq x y z
N MET A 1 12.79 11.49 14.47
CA MET A 1 12.01 12.30 13.52
C MET A 1 10.92 11.40 12.98
N SER A 2 9.63 11.70 13.17
CA SER A 2 8.57 10.94 12.49
C SER A 2 8.59 11.34 11.02
N THR A 3 8.59 10.37 10.11
CA THR A 3 8.42 10.62 8.68
C THR A 3 7.08 11.33 8.46
N GLN A 4 7.07 12.39 7.64
CA GLN A 4 5.81 12.99 7.20
C GLN A 4 5.21 12.09 6.12
N PRO A 5 3.90 11.81 6.15
CA PRO A 5 3.27 11.01 5.12
C PRO A 5 3.33 11.74 3.77
N SER A 6 3.71 11.01 2.72
CA SER A 6 3.67 11.48 1.33
C SER A 6 2.31 11.15 0.70
N LYS A 7 1.89 11.97 -0.26
CA LYS A 7 0.76 11.64 -1.17
C LYS A 7 1.22 10.99 -2.48
N THR A 8 2.53 10.92 -2.69
CA THR A 8 3.15 10.32 -3.87
C THR A 8 3.42 8.86 -3.59
N LEU A 9 2.96 7.99 -4.48
CA LEU A 9 3.32 6.57 -4.52
C LEU A 9 4.43 6.40 -5.56
N GLU A 10 5.48 5.68 -5.19
CA GLU A 10 6.53 5.30 -6.13
C GLU A 10 6.10 4.04 -6.90
N THR A 11 6.59 3.92 -8.13
CA THR A 11 6.22 2.81 -9.03
C THR A 11 7.41 2.38 -9.87
N PHE A 12 7.40 1.14 -10.31
CA PHE A 12 8.36 0.60 -11.27
C PHE A 12 7.66 -0.15 -12.43
N PRO A 13 8.31 -0.34 -13.58
CA PRO A 13 7.73 -1.07 -14.72
C PRO A 13 7.35 -2.50 -14.35
N ASN A 14 6.18 -2.96 -14.82
CA ASN A 14 5.79 -4.36 -14.67
C ASN A 14 6.80 -5.27 -15.39
N PRO A 15 7.45 -6.23 -14.71
CA PRO A 15 8.42 -7.12 -15.33
C PRO A 15 7.83 -8.10 -16.36
N ASN A 16 6.52 -8.36 -16.33
CA ASN A 16 5.85 -9.30 -17.23
C ASN A 16 4.44 -8.80 -17.64
N PRO A 17 4.33 -7.75 -18.47
CA PRO A 17 3.04 -7.15 -18.82
C PRO A 17 2.13 -8.04 -19.68
N GLU A 18 2.67 -9.07 -20.34
CA GLU A 18 1.86 -10.01 -21.14
C GLU A 18 1.23 -11.14 -20.31
N ARG A 19 1.52 -11.21 -19.02
CA ARG A 19 1.02 -12.28 -18.15
C ARG A 19 0.43 -11.70 -16.87
N ASP A 20 -0.79 -12.12 -16.58
CA ASP A 20 -1.41 -11.85 -15.29
C ASP A 20 -0.67 -12.60 -14.16
N PHE A 21 -0.21 -11.84 -13.17
CA PHE A 21 0.20 -12.34 -11.88
C PHE A 21 -0.39 -11.44 -10.78
N THR A 22 -0.78 -12.07 -9.67
CA THR A 22 -1.34 -11.34 -8.53
C THR A 22 -0.22 -10.89 -7.62
N ILE A 23 -0.16 -9.58 -7.38
CA ILE A 23 0.68 -8.99 -6.34
C ILE A 23 -0.18 -8.93 -5.08
N ARG A 24 0.34 -9.50 -3.98
CA ARG A 24 -0.28 -9.48 -2.66
C ARG A 24 0.60 -8.69 -1.71
N ILE A 25 -0.01 -7.75 -1.00
CA ILE A 25 0.64 -6.92 0.00
C ILE A 25 -0.11 -7.12 1.32
N ASP A 26 0.60 -7.64 2.31
CA ASP A 26 0.12 -7.77 3.68
C ASP A 26 0.70 -6.63 4.54
N ILE A 27 -0.18 -5.82 5.13
CA ILE A 27 0.18 -4.68 5.98
C ILE A 27 -0.40 -4.95 7.39
N PRO A 28 0.28 -5.74 8.24
CA PRO A 28 -0.21 -6.07 9.57
C PRO A 28 -0.14 -4.92 10.58
N GLU A 29 0.61 -3.86 10.26
CA GLU A 29 0.97 -2.78 11.20
C GLU A 29 0.32 -1.43 10.85
N PHE A 30 -0.83 -1.44 10.16
CA PHE A 30 -1.51 -0.18 9.88
C PHE A 30 -2.09 0.44 11.14
N THR A 31 -1.82 1.73 11.35
CA THR A 31 -2.41 2.54 12.41
C THR A 31 -2.75 3.95 11.92
N CYS A 32 -3.82 4.52 12.45
CA CYS A 32 -4.22 5.90 12.18
C CYS A 32 -4.91 6.52 13.40
N LEU A 33 -5.24 7.80 13.35
CA LEU A 33 -5.97 8.47 14.42
C LEU A 33 -7.45 8.58 14.07
N CYS A 34 -8.33 8.21 15.01
CA CYS A 34 -9.76 8.40 14.87
C CYS A 34 -10.07 9.91 14.76
N PRO A 35 -10.76 10.38 13.69
CA PRO A 35 -11.02 11.80 13.49
C PRO A 35 -11.96 12.41 14.55
N LYS A 36 -12.70 11.57 15.28
CA LYS A 36 -13.61 12.04 16.35
C LYS A 36 -12.93 12.12 17.72
N THR A 37 -12.16 11.10 18.09
CA THR A 37 -11.62 10.96 19.45
C THR A 37 -10.12 11.25 19.55
N GLY A 38 -9.40 11.22 18.43
CA GLY A 38 -7.94 11.33 18.38
C GLY A 38 -7.21 10.10 18.93
N GLN A 39 -7.91 9.01 19.22
CA GLN A 39 -7.31 7.76 19.69
C GLN A 39 -6.71 6.96 18.52
N PRO A 40 -5.68 6.14 18.78
CA PRO A 40 -5.09 5.29 17.75
C PRO A 40 -6.01 4.11 17.41
N ASP A 41 -6.30 3.96 16.13
CA ASP A 41 -6.95 2.80 15.53
C ASP A 41 -5.89 1.89 14.90
N PHE A 42 -6.16 0.59 14.89
CA PHE A 42 -5.26 -0.42 14.32
C PHE A 42 -6.05 -1.31 13.36
N ALA A 43 -5.42 -1.66 12.24
CA ALA A 43 -6.00 -2.60 11.28
C ALA A 43 -4.89 -3.40 10.59
N THR A 44 -5.29 -4.54 10.04
CA THR A 44 -4.47 -5.28 9.07
C THR A 44 -5.09 -5.09 7.70
N PHE A 45 -4.29 -4.61 6.74
CA PHE A 45 -4.73 -4.52 5.34
C PHE A 45 -4.12 -5.63 4.52
N GLN A 46 -4.93 -6.15 3.61
CA GLN A 46 -4.55 -7.10 2.58
C GLN A 46 -4.96 -6.49 1.25
N ILE A 47 -3.97 -6.20 0.42
CA ILE A 47 -4.19 -5.60 -0.90
C ILE A 47 -3.77 -6.62 -1.94
N GLU A 48 -4.69 -6.97 -2.84
CA GLU A 48 -4.42 -7.82 -3.99
C GLU A 48 -4.73 -7.05 -5.26
N TYR A 49 -3.81 -7.08 -6.23
CA TYR A 49 -4.02 -6.48 -7.54
C TYR A 49 -3.24 -7.23 -8.62
N ILE A 50 -3.64 -7.03 -9.87
CA ILE A 50 -2.89 -7.43 -11.06
C ILE A 50 -2.38 -6.14 -11.71
N ALA A 51 -1.07 -6.02 -11.84
CA ALA A 51 -0.46 -4.85 -12.46
C ALA A 51 -0.61 -4.92 -13.98
N ASP A 52 -0.97 -3.79 -14.60
CA ASP A 52 -0.88 -3.63 -16.06
C ASP A 52 0.56 -3.20 -16.42
N GLN A 53 0.84 -1.91 -16.57
CA GLN A 53 2.17 -1.43 -16.96
C GLN A 53 3.10 -1.12 -15.79
N LEU A 54 2.56 -0.84 -14.61
CA LEU A 54 3.31 -0.37 -13.44
C LEU A 54 2.92 -1.16 -12.19
N CYS A 55 3.94 -1.48 -11.39
CA CYS A 55 3.80 -1.99 -10.04
C CYS A 55 4.01 -0.85 -9.04
N VAL A 56 3.24 -0.84 -7.96
CA VAL A 56 3.46 0.06 -6.82
C VAL A 56 4.65 -0.44 -6.02
N GLU A 57 5.56 0.47 -5.63
CA GLU A 57 6.66 0.13 -4.75
C GLU A 57 6.26 0.22 -3.28
N LEU A 58 6.77 -0.74 -2.47
CA LEU A 58 6.51 -0.86 -1.03
C LEU A 58 7.51 -0.08 -0.16
#